data_AF-A0A848TVP7-F1
#
_entry.id   AF-A0A848TVP7-F1
#
_cell.length_a   1.000
_cell.length_b   1.000
_cell.length_c   1.000
_cell.angle_alpha   90.00
_cell.angle_beta   90.00
_cell.angle_gamma   90.00
#
_symmetry.space_group_name_H-M   'P 1'
#
loop_
_entity.id
_entity.type
_entity.pdbx_description
1 polymer ?
#
loop_
_entity_poly.entity_id
_entity_poly.type
_entity_poly.pdbx_seq_one_letter_code
_entity_poly.pdbx_strand_id
1 'polypeptide(L)' 'LFDFQGDLYGTHLSVALVAYLRPEEKFQSLDALIAQMDADSAQARTVLAQ' A
#
# COMPACT_ATOMS: atom_id res chain seq x y z
N LEU A 1 2.86 -3.00 -5.52
CA LEU A 1 2.82 -4.44 -5.16
C LEU A 1 4.11 -4.76 -4.42
N PHE A 2 4.04 -5.51 -3.33
CA PHE A 2 5.26 -5.88 -2.59
C PHE A 2 6.14 -6.77 -3.44
N ASP A 3 7.44 -6.46 -3.48
CA ASP A 3 8.50 -7.26 -4.09
C ASP A 3 8.28 -7.63 -5.58
N PHE A 4 7.42 -6.88 -6.28
CA PHE A 4 7.13 -7.05 -7.70
C PHE A 4 7.64 -5.86 -8.51
N GLN A 5 8.34 -6.14 -9.60
CA GLN A 5 8.79 -5.15 -10.57
C GLN A 5 8.33 -5.59 -11.96
N GLY A 6 7.49 -4.77 -12.60
CA GLY A 6 6.93 -5.07 -13.90
C GLY A 6 5.73 -4.17 -14.21
N ASP A 7 5.29 -4.22 -15.46
CA ASP A 7 4.13 -3.48 -15.94
C ASP A 7 2.88 -4.39 -15.96
N LEU A 8 1.75 -3.86 -15.53
CA LEU A 8 0.45 -4.53 -15.51
C LEU A 8 -0.59 -3.85 -16.42
N TYR A 9 -0.21 -2.82 -17.20
CA TYR A 9 -1.12 -2.18 -18.15
C TYR A 9 -1.73 -3.22 -19.11
N GLY A 10 -3.06 -3.17 -19.25
CA GLY A 10 -3.83 -4.10 -20.09
C GLY A 10 -4.11 -5.48 -19.47
N THR A 11 -3.63 -5.74 -18.26
CA THR A 11 -3.84 -7.02 -17.57
C THR A 11 -5.09 -7.00 -16.70
N HIS A 12 -5.85 -8.10 -16.68
CA HIS A 12 -6.96 -8.27 -15.74
C HIS A 12 -6.43 -8.74 -14.37
N LEU A 13 -6.76 -8.00 -13.31
CA LEU A 13 -6.32 -8.30 -11.94
C LEU A 13 -7.54 -8.54 -11.05
N SER A 14 -7.37 -9.43 -10.06
CA SER A 14 -8.34 -9.64 -8.98
C SER A 14 -7.77 -9.06 -7.68
N VAL A 15 -8.61 -8.33 -6.94
CA VAL A 15 -8.24 -7.66 -5.69
C VAL A 15 -9.19 -8.11 -4.58
N ALA A 16 -8.64 -8.47 -3.43
CA ALA A 16 -9.40 -8.79 -2.22
C ALA A 16 -9.05 -7.79 -1.11
N LEU A 17 -10.06 -7.34 -0.38
CA LEU A 17 -9.89 -6.49 0.79
C LEU A 17 -9.61 -7.38 2.00
N VAL A 18 -8.40 -7.28 2.55
CA VAL A 18 -7.96 -8.11 3.69
C VAL A 18 -8.18 -7.41 5.02
N ALA A 19 -7.78 -6.15 5.12
CA ALA A 19 -7.94 -5.36 6.33
C ALA A 19 -8.03 -3.86 6.04
N TYR A 20 -8.69 -3.15 6.94
CA TYR A 20 -8.67 -1.69 6.99
C TYR A 20 -7.44 -1.22 7.77
N LEU A 21 -6.64 -0.32 7.19
CA LEU A 21 -5.41 0.19 7.83
C LEU A 21 -5.63 1.57 8.46
N ARG A 22 -6.17 2.53 7.70
CA ARG A 22 -6.38 3.93 8.15
C ARG A 22 -7.37 4.68 7.25
N PRO A 23 -7.93 5.82 7.70
CA PRO A 23 -8.73 6.69 6.86
C PRO A 23 -7.86 7.47 5.85
N GLU A 24 -8.52 8.21 4.95
CA GLU A 24 -7.84 9.14 4.04
C GLU A 24 -7.21 10.32 4.80
N GLU A 25 -6.02 10.74 4.38
CA GLU A 25 -5.26 11.82 5.03
C GLU A 25 -4.67 12.77 3.99
N LYS A 26 -4.60 14.06 4.34
CA LYS A 26 -3.90 15.08 3.55
C LYS A 26 -2.50 15.28 4.10
N PHE A 27 -1.51 15.24 3.23
CA PHE A 27 -0.11 15.46 3.60
C PHE A 27 0.31 16.90 3.32
N GLN A 28 1.09 17.47 4.23
CA GLN A 28 1.61 18.84 4.10
C GLN A 28 2.87 18.91 3.25
N SER A 29 3.53 17.77 2.98
CA SER A 29 4.74 17.68 2.16
C SER A 29 4.85 16.30 1.50
N LEU A 30 5.74 16.21 0.50
CA LEU A 30 6.08 14.95 -0.15
C LEU A 30 6.75 13.98 0.84
N ASP A 31 7.64 14.47 1.70
CA ASP A 31 8.33 13.63 2.70
C ASP A 31 7.33 13.00 3.69
N ALA A 32 6.31 13.75 4.10
CA ALA A 32 5.24 13.24 4.96
C ALA A 32 4.43 12.14 4.27
N LEU A 33 4.15 12.29 2.97
CA LEU A 33 3.48 11.27 2.17
C LEU A 33 4.34 10.00 2.05
N ILE A 34 5.62 10.14 1.73
CA ILE A 34 6.56 9.00 1.60
C ILE A 34 6.65 8.24 2.93
N ALA A 35 6.85 8.96 4.05
CA ALA A 35 6.92 8.34 5.37
C ALA A 35 5.66 7.56 5.72
N GLN A 36 4.47 8.08 5.38
CA GLN A 36 3.22 7.36 5.59
C GLN A 36 3.09 6.15 4.67
N MET A 37 3.54 6.22 3.42
CA MET A 37 3.53 5.07 2.50
C MET A 37 4.43 3.92 3.00
N ASP A 38 5.58 4.24 3.61
CA ASP A 38 6.47 3.25 4.21
C ASP A 38 5.81 2.59 5.44
N ALA A 39 5.14 3.38 6.28
CA ALA A 39 4.39 2.88 7.43
C ALA A 39 3.22 1.97 7.01
N ASP A 40 2.43 2.39 6.00
CA ASP A 40 1.33 1.61 5.44
C ASP A 40 1.84 0.27 4.86
N SER A 41 2.99 0.30 4.19
CA SER A 41 3.63 -0.89 3.63
C SER A 41 4.07 -1.89 4.70
N ALA A 42 4.69 -1.41 5.79
CA ALA A 42 5.11 -2.24 6.92
C ALA A 42 3.91 -2.86 7.66
N GLN A 43 2.85 -2.07 7.88
CA GLN A 43 1.63 -2.55 8.53
C GLN A 43 0.93 -3.61 7.67
N ALA A 44 0.79 -3.36 6.36
CA ALA A 44 0.18 -4.32 5.44
C ALA A 44 0.93 -5.66 5.39
N ARG A 45 2.27 -5.65 5.39
CA ARG A 45 3.08 -6.88 5.48
C ARG A 45 2.84 -7.65 6.77
N THR A 46 2.66 -6.93 7.89
CA THR A 46 2.34 -7.55 9.18
C THR A 46 0.96 -8.20 9.17
N VAL A 47 -0.05 -7.53 8.60
CA VAL A 47 -1.42 -8.05 8.47
C VAL A 47 -1.44 -9.29 7.56
N LEU A 48 -0.71 -9.29 6.45
CA LEU A 48 -0.67 -10.41 5.50
C LEU A 48 0.11 -11.63 6.02
N ALA A 49 0.90 -11.47 7.08
CA ALA A 49 1.65 -12.56 7.70
C ALA A 49 0.86 -13.30 8.81
N GLN A 50 -0.37 -12.85 9.11
CA GLN A 50 -1.29 -13.49 10.06
C GLN A 50 -2.11 -14.59 9.37
#